data_AF-A0A517NXI9-F1
#
_entry.id   AF-A0A517NXI9-F1
#
_cell.length_a   1.000
_cell.length_b   1.000
_cell.length_c   1.000
_cell.angle_alpha   90.00
_cell.angle_beta   90.00
_cell.angle_gamma   90.00
#
_symmetry.space_group_name_H-M   'P 1'
#
loop_
_entity.id
_entity.type
_entity.pdbx_description
1 polymer ?
#
loop_
_entity_poly.entity_id
_entity_poly.type
_entity_poly.pdbx_seq_one_letter_code
_entity_poly.pdbx_strand_id
1 'polypeptide(L)' 'MSSNRHSVACEAYLQREDESVGPLRLPAKNTIEFIKQFNRVYRRLGLRIQTVDDVPALEQK' A
#
# COMPACT_ATOMS: atom_id res chain seq x y z
N MET A 1 23.69 -11.38 -18.12
CA MET A 1 22.27 -11.75 -17.96
C MET A 1 21.58 -10.62 -17.19
N SER A 2 21.04 -9.63 -17.90
CA SER A 2 20.31 -8.51 -17.29
C SER A 2 18.91 -9.01 -16.89
N SER A 3 18.62 -9.02 -15.60
CA SER A 3 17.30 -9.39 -15.10
C SER A 3 16.39 -8.16 -15.25
N ASN A 4 15.57 -8.12 -16.30
CA ASN A 4 14.47 -7.16 -16.44
C ASN A 4 13.40 -7.48 -15.38
N ARG A 5 13.72 -7.23 -14.11
CA ARG A 5 12.71 -7.09 -13.08
C ARG A 5 12.07 -5.74 -13.34
N HIS A 6 10.99 -5.73 -14.13
CA HIS A 6 10.05 -4.62 -14.09
C HIS A 6 9.60 -4.52 -12.64
N SER A 7 10.20 -3.58 -11.90
CA SER A 7 9.67 -3.14 -10.63
C SER A 7 8.35 -2.51 -10.96
N VAL A 8 7.28 -3.31 -10.98
CA VAL A 8 5.92 -2.80 -10.94
C VAL A 8 5.92 -1.83 -9.76
N ALA A 9 5.72 -0.56 -10.09
CA ALA A 9 5.93 0.55 -9.19
C ALA A 9 5.13 0.29 -7.92
N CYS A 10 5.77 0.57 -6.79
CA CYS A 10 5.15 0.46 -5.49
C CYS A 10 4.03 1.51 -5.42
N GLU A 11 2.77 1.12 -5.64
CA GLU A 11 1.63 2.04 -5.54
C GLU A 11 0.89 1.89 -4.21
N ALA A 12 1.54 1.36 -3.16
CA ALA A 12 0.95 1.33 -1.84
C ALA A 12 1.93 1.61 -0.71
N TYR A 13 1.39 2.18 0.36
CA TYR A 13 2.08 2.51 1.58
C TYR A 13 1.40 1.82 2.75
N LEU A 14 2.20 1.33 3.69
CA LEU A 14 1.71 0.92 4.98
C LEU A 14 1.61 2.15 5.87
N GLN A 15 0.45 2.34 6.47
CA GLN A 15 0.22 3.31 7.52
C GLN A 15 -0.01 2.61 8.84
N ARG A 16 0.48 3.23 9.90
CA ARG A 16 0.22 2.87 11.28
C ARG A 16 -0.39 4.07 11.97
N GLU A 17 -1.62 3.91 12.44
CA GLU A 17 -2.45 4.98 12.98
C GLU A 17 -2.56 6.10 11.93
N ASP A 18 -1.86 7.21 12.12
CA ASP A 18 -1.81 8.35 11.19
C ASP A 18 -0.40 8.58 10.60
N GLU A 19 0.55 7.68 10.86
CA GLU A 19 1.93 7.76 10.35
C GLU A 19 2.14 6.85 9.14
N SER A 20 2.79 7.37 8.10
CA SER A 20 3.26 6.55 6.97
C SER A 20 4.51 5.78 7.39
N VAL A 21 4.40 4.46 7.50
CA VAL A 21 5.51 3.55 7.82
C VAL A 21 6.43 3.37 6.62
N GLY A 22 5.90 3.55 5.40
CA GLY A 22 6.65 3.50 4.16
C GLY A 22 6.02 2.62 3.09
N PRO A 23 6.71 2.46 1.95
CA PRO A 23 6.17 1.74 0.80
C PRO A 23 6.05 0.24 1.08
N LEU A 24 4.97 -0.36 0.59
CA LEU A 24 4.69 -1.78 0.71
C LEU A 24 4.56 -2.40 -0.68
N ARG A 25 5.31 -3.48 -0.92
CA ARG A 25 5.14 -4.26 -2.15
C ARG A 25 3.88 -5.11 -2.05
N LEU A 26 2.99 -4.92 -3.00
CA LEU A 26 1.76 -5.69 -3.11
C LEU A 26 1.97 -7.01 -3.88
N PRO A 27 1.14 -8.03 -3.62
CA PRO A 27 1.09 -9.22 -4.46
C PRO A 27 0.72 -8.87 -5.90
N ALA A 28 1.33 -9.55 -6.88
CA ALA A 28 1.04 -9.36 -8.30
C ALA A 28 -0.33 -9.90 -8.74
N LYS A 29 -0.98 -10.72 -7.90
CA LYS A 29 -2.31 -11.28 -8.14
C LYS A 29 -3.21 -10.98 -6.95
N ASN A 30 -4.50 -10.78 -7.21
CA ASN A 30 -5.53 -10.55 -6.17
C ASN A 30 -5.21 -9.39 -5.22
N THR A 31 -4.56 -8.34 -5.74
CA THR A 31 -4.09 -7.17 -4.98
C THR A 31 -5.21 -6.50 -4.19
N ILE A 32 -6.36 -6.27 -4.83
CA ILE A 32 -7.52 -5.62 -4.21
C ILE A 32 -8.05 -6.44 -3.02
N GLU A 33 -8.17 -7.76 -3.20
CA GLU A 33 -8.65 -8.64 -2.14
C GLU A 33 -7.64 -8.73 -0.99
N PHE A 34 -6.35 -8.76 -1.30
CA PHE A 34 -5.30 -8.69 -0.29
C PHE A 34 -5.40 -7.42 0.56
N ILE A 35 -5.51 -6.24 -0.07
CA ILE A 35 -5.66 -4.96 0.64
C ILE A 35 -6.89 -4.99 1.54
N LYS A 36 -8.03 -5.45 1.01
CA LYS A 36 -9.29 -5.54 1.75
C LYS A 36 -9.18 -6.44 2.98
N GLN A 37 -8.60 -7.64 2.83
CA GLN A 37 -8.43 -8.57 3.94
C GLN A 37 -7.39 -8.08 4.95
N PHE A 38 -6.28 -7.50 4.48
CA PHE A 38 -5.27 -6.91 5.35
C PHE A 38 -5.89 -5.81 6.21
N ASN A 39 -6.56 -4.84 5.59
CA ASN A 39 -7.20 -3.74 6.29
C ASN A 39 -8.32 -4.23 7.22
N ARG A 40 -9.02 -5.30 6.88
CA ARG A 40 -10.01 -5.91 7.78
C ARG A 40 -9.38 -6.49 9.04
N VAL A 41 -8.27 -7.22 8.90
CA VAL A 41 -7.61 -7.95 10.01
C VAL A 41 -6.80 -7.01 10.89
N TYR A 42 -5.97 -6.16 10.27
CA TYR A 42 -4.94 -5.38 10.96
C TYR A 42 -5.37 -3.97 11.36
N ARG A 43 -6.57 -3.50 10.95
CA ARG A 43 -7.09 -2.18 11.36
C ARG A 43 -7.21 -2.01 12.87
N ARG A 44 -7.49 -3.09 13.61
CA ARG A 44 -7.56 -3.04 15.09
C ARG A 44 -6.19 -2.79 15.74
N LEU A 45 -5.11 -3.04 15.02
CA LEU A 45 -3.72 -2.78 15.43
C LEU A 45 -3.22 -1.43 14.86
N GLY A 46 -4.12 -0.59 14.34
CA GLY A 46 -3.79 0.67 13.70
C GLY A 46 -3.13 0.53 12.33
N LEU A 47 -2.96 -0.68 11.79
CA LEU A 47 -2.27 -0.87 10.51
C LEU A 47 -3.27 -0.87 9.35
N ARG A 48 -2.95 -0.11 8.31
CA ARG A 48 -3.70 -0.11 7.04
C ARG A 48 -2.77 0.07 5.85
N ILE A 49 -3.12 -0.57 4.73
CA ILE A 49 -2.53 -0.31 3.43
C ILE A 49 -3.37 0.77 2.74
N GLN A 50 -2.71 1.81 2.26
CA GLN A 50 -3.27 2.80 1.35
C GLN A 50 -2.61 2.68 -0.02
N THR A 51 -3.39 2.77 -1.09
CA THR A 51 -2.84 2.91 -2.44
C THR A 51 -2.59 4.38 -2.76
N VAL A 52 -1.74 4.66 -3.75
CA VAL A 52 -1.47 6.03 -4.24
C VAL A 52 -2.78 6.71 -4.67
N ASP A 53 -3.70 5.95 -5.28
CA ASP A 53 -5.00 6.45 -5.74
C ASP A 53 -5.95 6.81 -4.58
N ASP A 54 -5.78 6.17 -3.42
CA ASP A 54 -6.61 6.39 -2.23
C ASP A 54 -6.16 7.62 -1.41
N VAL A 55 -5.01 8.22 -1.72
CA VAL A 55 -4.60 9.48 -1.11
C VAL A 55 -5.35 10.60 -1.85
N PRO A 56 -6.40 11.22 -1.27
CA PRO A 56 -6.91 12.46 -1.86
C PRO A 56 -5.74 13.42 -1.86
N ALA A 57 -5.34 13.88 -3.05
CA ALA A 57 -4.23 14.79 -3.26
C ALA A 57 -4.15 15.79 -2.10
N LEU A 58 -3.24 15.54 -1.16
CA LEU A 58 -3.04 16.45 -0.03
C LEU A 58 -2.57 17.74 -0.68
N GLU A 59 -3.45 18.73 -0.61
CA GLU A 59 -3.24 20.07 -1.14
C GLU A 59 -1.80 20.50 -0.86
N GLN A 60 -1.06 20.72 -1.94
CA GLN A 60 0.15 21.52 -1.89
C GLN A 60 -0.28 22.90 -1.38
N LYS A 61 0.01 23.18 -0.11
CA LYS A 61 -0.07 24.52 0.47
C LYS A 61 1.33 25.11 0.55
#